data_AF-A0A0S7X5L7-F1
#
_entry.id   AF-A0A0S7X5L7-F1
#
_cell.length_a   1.000
_cell.length_b   1.000
_cell.length_c   1.000
_cell.angle_alpha   90.00
_cell.angle_beta   90.00
_cell.angle_gamma   90.00
#
_symmetry.space_group_name_H-M   'P 1'
#
loop_
_entity.id
_entity.type
_entity.pdbx_description
1 polymer ?
#
loop_
_entity_poly.entity_id
_entity_poly.type
_entity_poly.pdbx_seq_one_letter_code
_entity_poly.pdbx_strand_id
1 'polypeptide(L)'
;MKKVVERVLKKEKKEGDLSVVFIKPKSIQNLNKKFLGKNRVTDILVFGQSPEFKFPEELGEVVICPKQVKKNAKRFSTEFEKELTKVLIHGILHLVGYNHKKSKEIKKMEKKENFYLGLIK
;
A
#
# COMPACT_ATOMS: atom_id res chain seq x y z
N MET A 1 -1.52 0.58 13.28
CA MET A 1 -1.55 1.14 11.91
C MET A 1 -1.33 2.66 11.83
N LYS A 2 -2.08 3.52 12.53
CA LYS A 2 -1.91 4.99 12.41
C LYS A 2 -0.46 5.46 12.63
N LYS A 3 0.20 4.95 13.67
CA LYS A 3 1.63 5.19 13.95
C LYS A 3 2.56 4.79 12.79
N VAL A 4 2.21 3.76 12.01
CA VAL A 4 2.98 3.34 10.83
C VAL A 4 2.89 4.39 9.75
N VAL A 5 1.66 4.83 9.43
CA VAL A 5 1.40 5.89 8.45
C VAL A 5 2.17 7.15 8.81
N GLU A 6 1.96 7.68 10.02
CA GLU A 6 2.61 8.90 10.50
C GLU A 6 4.13 8.80 10.43
N ARG A 7 4.70 7.64 10.78
CA ARG A 7 6.15 7.45 10.79
C ARG A 7 6.75 7.40 9.39
N VAL A 8 6.07 6.76 8.43
CA VAL A 8 6.50 6.73 7.03
C VAL A 8 6.42 8.13 6.43
N LEU A 9 5.27 8.82 6.58
CA LEU A 9 5.06 10.16 6.04
C LEU A 9 6.06 11.17 6.60
N LYS A 10 6.28 11.18 7.92
CA LYS A 10 7.26 12.05 8.58
C LYS A 10 8.69 11.82 8.06
N LYS A 11 9.10 10.57 7.86
CA LYS A 11 10.45 10.26 7.35
C LYS A 11 10.62 10.57 5.86
N GLU A 12 9.57 10.43 5.06
CA GLU A 12 9.57 10.81 3.64
C GLU A 12 9.32 12.32 3.45
N LYS A 13 9.15 13.10 4.53
CA LYS A 13 8.87 14.54 4.51
C LYS A 13 7.64 14.86 3.65
N LYS A 14 6.57 14.10 3.87
CA LYS A 14 5.27 14.25 3.21
C LYS A 14 4.21 14.52 4.26
N GLU A 15 3.26 15.36 3.87
CA GLU A 15 2.08 15.73 4.66
C GLU A 15 0.84 15.55 3.79
N GLY A 16 -0.30 15.32 4.42
CA GLY A 16 -1.58 15.10 3.77
C GLY A 16 -2.34 13.87 4.28
N ASP A 17 -3.60 13.82 3.89
CA ASP A 17 -4.61 12.85 4.25
C ASP A 17 -4.50 11.60 3.41
N LEU A 18 -4.52 10.47 4.10
CA LEU A 18 -4.50 9.14 3.52
C LEU A 18 -5.73 8.37 3.97
N SER A 19 -6.56 7.94 3.03
CA SER A 19 -7.61 6.97 3.29
C SER A 19 -7.04 5.55 3.28
N VAL A 20 -7.37 4.74 4.28
CA VAL A 20 -7.05 3.30 4.29
C VAL A 20 -8.36 2.52 4.45
N VAL A 21 -8.73 1.78 3.40
CA VAL A 21 -10.03 1.10 3.34
C VAL A 21 -9.85 -0.42 3.31
N PHE A 22 -10.54 -1.11 4.20
CA PHE A 22 -10.56 -2.57 4.23
C PHE A 22 -11.81 -3.13 3.58
N ILE A 23 -11.62 -3.97 2.56
CA ILE A 23 -12.74 -4.53 1.79
C ILE A 23 -12.66 -6.05 1.62
N LYS A 24 -13.78 -6.64 1.18
CA LYS A 24 -13.91 -8.08 0.93
C LYS A 24 -13.29 -8.47 -0.43
N PRO A 25 -12.91 -9.75 -0.63
CA PRO A 25 -12.32 -10.24 -1.88
C PRO A 25 -13.10 -9.92 -3.15
N LYS A 26 -14.44 -10.07 -3.13
CA LYS A 26 -15.29 -9.75 -4.28
C LYS A 26 -15.23 -8.26 -4.64
N SER A 27 -15.22 -7.38 -3.64
CA SER A 27 -15.11 -5.94 -3.83
C SER A 27 -13.77 -5.54 -4.44
N ILE A 28 -12.65 -6.07 -3.92
CA ILE A 28 -11.32 -5.70 -4.46
C ILE A 28 -11.10 -6.28 -5.86
N GLN A 29 -11.65 -7.46 -6.16
CA GLN A 29 -11.63 -8.02 -7.52
C GLN A 29 -12.38 -7.13 -8.51
N ASN A 30 -13.56 -6.63 -8.13
CA ASN A 30 -14.33 -5.71 -8.96
C ASN A 30 -13.57 -4.41 -9.22
N LEU A 31 -12.93 -3.83 -8.20
CA LEU A 31 -12.09 -2.63 -8.36
C LEU A 31 -10.88 -2.91 -9.25
N ASN A 32 -10.20 -4.04 -9.06
CA ASN A 32 -9.04 -4.43 -9.85
C ASN A 32 -9.40 -4.63 -11.34
N LYS A 33 -10.58 -5.21 -11.61
CA LYS A 33 -11.13 -5.31 -12.96
C LYS A 33 -11.46 -3.94 -13.53
N LYS A 34 -12.15 -3.09 -12.76
CA LYS A 34 -12.61 -1.76 -13.21
C LYS A 34 -11.46 -0.81 -13.55
N PHE A 35 -10.45 -0.73 -12.67
CA PHE A 35 -9.40 0.30 -12.78
C PHE A 35 -8.10 -0.22 -13.42
N LEU A 36 -7.81 -1.52 -13.31
CA LEU A 36 -6.56 -2.11 -13.83
C LEU A 36 -6.80 -3.20 -14.89
N GLY A 37 -8.06 -3.48 -15.27
CA GLY A 37 -8.41 -4.52 -16.23
C GLY A 37 -8.17 -5.96 -15.75
N LYS A 38 -7.79 -6.15 -14.47
CA LYS A 38 -7.38 -7.47 -13.94
C LYS A 38 -8.50 -8.10 -13.13
N ASN A 39 -9.16 -9.10 -13.69
CA ASN A 39 -10.23 -9.84 -13.01
C ASN A 39 -9.71 -10.89 -12.00
N ARG A 40 -8.98 -10.43 -10.98
CA ARG A 40 -8.44 -11.29 -9.91
C ARG A 40 -8.44 -10.57 -8.56
N VAL A 41 -8.54 -11.34 -7.48
CA VAL A 41 -8.34 -10.81 -6.12
C VAL A 41 -6.88 -10.39 -5.96
N THR A 42 -6.66 -9.21 -5.40
CA THR A 42 -5.35 -8.71 -4.97
C THR A 42 -5.40 -8.38 -3.48
N ASP A 43 -4.25 -8.24 -2.84
CA ASP A 43 -4.13 -7.81 -1.44
C ASP A 43 -4.26 -6.30 -1.27
N ILE A 44 -3.77 -5.53 -2.25
CA ILE A 44 -3.81 -4.07 -2.24
C ILE A 44 -4.13 -3.46 -3.62
N LEU A 45 -4.82 -2.32 -3.60
CA LEU A 45 -4.89 -1.33 -4.67
C LEU A 45 -4.56 0.04 -4.10
N VAL A 46 -3.89 0.87 -4.89
CA VAL A 46 -3.48 2.22 -4.49
C VAL A 46 -4.05 3.21 -5.49
N PHE A 47 -4.81 4.18 -5.01
CA PHE A 47 -5.41 5.25 -5.81
C PHE A 47 -4.79 6.57 -5.37
N GLY A 48 -3.88 7.11 -6.19
CA GLY A 48 -3.32 8.43 -5.95
C GLY A 48 -4.27 9.54 -6.39
N GLN A 49 -3.85 10.79 -6.17
CA GLN A 49 -4.57 11.97 -6.66
C GLN A 49 -4.80 11.92 -8.17
N SER A 50 -5.94 12.46 -8.61
CA SER A 50 -6.20 12.69 -10.02
C SER A 50 -5.18 13.71 -10.56
N PRO A 51 -4.63 13.51 -11.78
CA PRO A 51 -3.82 14.52 -12.44
C PRO A 51 -4.56 15.85 -12.62
N GLU A 52 -5.89 15.79 -12.79
CA GLU A 52 -6.76 16.93 -13.09
C GLU A 52 -7.21 17.69 -11.82
N PHE A 53 -7.36 16.97 -10.71
CA PHE A 53 -7.78 17.54 -9.42
C PHE A 53 -6.75 17.17 -8.37
N LYS A 54 -5.83 18.11 -8.12
CA LYS A 54 -4.81 17.97 -7.09
C LYS A 54 -5.13 18.83 -5.89
N PHE A 55 -5.36 18.20 -4.76
CA PHE A 55 -5.49 18.86 -3.48
C PHE A 55 -4.19 18.69 -2.70
N PRO A 56 -3.53 19.79 -2.27
CA PRO A 56 -2.25 19.70 -1.55
C PRO A 56 -2.32 18.81 -0.31
N GLU A 57 -3.49 18.76 0.32
CA GLU A 57 -3.75 18.01 1.55
C GLU A 57 -4.15 16.56 1.30
N GLU A 58 -4.37 16.07 0.08
CA GLU A 58 -4.82 14.69 -0.17
C GLU A 58 -3.68 13.83 -0.74
N LEU A 59 -3.26 12.76 -0.07
CA LEU A 59 -2.29 11.81 -0.63
C LEU A 59 -2.96 10.77 -1.53
N GLY A 60 -4.19 10.37 -1.16
CA GLY A 60 -5.01 9.41 -1.87
C GLY A 60 -5.48 8.27 -0.97
N GLU A 61 -5.71 7.11 -1.57
CA GLU A 61 -6.35 5.97 -0.92
C GLU A 61 -5.59 4.66 -1.11
N VAL A 62 -5.47 3.90 -0.01
CA VAL A 62 -4.93 2.55 0.04
C VAL A 62 -6.06 1.58 0.38
N VAL A 63 -6.44 0.75 -0.59
CA VAL A 63 -7.51 -0.24 -0.44
C VAL A 63 -6.91 -1.62 -0.23
N ILE A 64 -7.19 -2.25 0.90
CA ILE A 64 -6.59 -3.52 1.31
C ILE A 64 -7.68 -4.60 1.46
N CYS A 65 -7.35 -5.83 1.07
CA CYS A 65 -8.16 -7.02 1.31
C CYS A 65 -7.50 -7.90 2.39
N PRO A 66 -7.91 -7.80 3.68
CA PRO A 66 -7.29 -8.55 4.78
C PRO A 66 -7.33 -10.07 4.59
N LYS A 67 -8.39 -10.59 3.94
CA LYS A 67 -8.48 -12.03 3.61
C LYS A 67 -7.39 -12.47 2.65
N GLN A 68 -7.04 -11.63 1.67
CA GLN A 68 -5.95 -11.94 0.73
C GLN A 68 -4.59 -11.77 1.40
N VAL A 69 -4.41 -10.72 2.22
CA VAL A 69 -3.21 -10.55 3.08
C VAL A 69 -2.99 -11.77 3.97
N LYS A 70 -4.03 -12.30 4.62
CA LYS A 70 -3.93 -13.51 5.45
C LYS A 70 -3.53 -14.76 4.65
N LYS A 71 -3.97 -14.89 3.40
CA LYS A 71 -3.52 -15.97 2.50
C LYS A 71 -2.05 -15.80 2.13
N ASN A 72 -1.62 -14.59 1.82
CA ASN A 72 -0.23 -14.26 1.51
C ASN A 72 0.68 -14.51 2.71
N ALA A 73 0.27 -14.11 3.92
CA ALA A 73 1.00 -14.35 5.16
C ALA A 73 1.29 -15.85 5.38
N LYS A 74 0.27 -16.70 5.17
CA LYS A 74 0.44 -18.16 5.22
C LYS A 74 1.39 -18.67 4.13
N ARG A 75 1.24 -18.18 2.88
CA ARG A 75 2.09 -18.57 1.75
C ARG A 75 3.56 -18.22 1.96
N PHE A 76 3.83 -17.09 2.60
CA PHE A 76 5.17 -16.58 2.85
C PHE A 76 5.71 -16.95 4.24
N SER A 77 5.01 -17.82 4.98
CA SER A 77 5.40 -18.23 6.34
C SER A 77 5.71 -17.05 7.26
N THR A 78 4.86 -16.02 7.21
CA THR A 78 4.98 -14.80 8.03
C THR A 78 3.71 -14.57 8.85
N GLU A 79 3.82 -13.74 9.87
CA GLU A 79 2.68 -13.30 10.67
C GLU A 79 1.75 -12.39 9.86
N PHE A 80 0.45 -12.50 10.13
CA PHE A 80 -0.58 -11.68 9.48
C PHE A 80 -0.32 -10.18 9.68
N GLU A 81 -0.02 -9.76 10.91
CA GLU A 81 0.22 -8.34 11.25
C GLU A 81 1.46 -7.80 10.53
N LYS A 82 2.51 -8.61 10.40
CA LYS A 82 3.72 -8.25 9.67
C LYS A 82 3.45 -8.09 8.18
N GLU A 83 2.71 -9.01 7.56
CA GLU A 83 2.34 -8.92 6.16
C GLU A 83 1.40 -7.74 5.89
N LEU A 84 0.41 -7.52 6.77
CA LEU A 84 -0.49 -6.37 6.69
C LEU A 84 0.27 -5.04 6.78
N THR A 85 1.23 -4.96 7.71
CA THR A 85 2.10 -3.79 7.87
C THR A 85 2.95 -3.56 6.63
N LYS A 86 3.54 -4.63 6.06
CA LYS A 86 4.30 -4.55 4.81
C LYS A 86 3.44 -4.04 3.66
N VAL A 87 2.23 -4.59 3.48
CA VAL A 87 1.28 -4.17 2.45
C VAL A 87 0.87 -2.70 2.62
N LEU A 88 0.63 -2.26 3.85
CA LEU A 88 0.34 -0.84 4.13
C LEU A 88 1.51 0.07 3.78
N ILE A 89 2.74 -0.28 4.18
CA ILE A 89 3.95 0.47 3.83
C ILE A 89 4.13 0.54 2.32
N HIS A 90 3.95 -0.58 1.61
CA HIS A 90 4.00 -0.64 0.15
C HIS A 90 3.02 0.35 -0.49
N GLY A 91 1.78 0.39 0.02
CA GLY A 91 0.76 1.34 -0.42
C GLY A 91 1.16 2.80 -0.23
N ILE A 92 1.63 3.15 0.97
CA ILE A 92 2.07 4.52 1.29
C ILE A 92 3.25 4.94 0.43
N LEU A 93 4.24 4.05 0.25
CA LEU A 93 5.41 4.31 -0.60
C LEU A 93 4.99 4.62 -2.03
N HIS A 94 3.99 3.93 -2.57
CA HIS A 94 3.42 4.25 -3.87
C HIS A 94 2.83 5.66 -3.93
N LEU A 95 2.06 6.07 -2.92
CA LEU A 95 1.47 7.40 -2.88
C LEU A 95 2.51 8.52 -2.76
N VAL A 96 3.63 8.27 -2.07
CA VAL A 96 4.71 9.27 -1.95
C VAL A 96 5.73 9.23 -3.09
N GLY A 97 5.45 8.48 -4.16
CA GLY A 97 6.19 8.56 -5.43
C GLY A 97 7.17 7.42 -5.71
N TYR A 98 7.19 6.36 -4.91
CA TYR A 98 7.96 5.15 -5.25
C TYR A 98 7.17 4.30 -6.24
N ASN A 99 7.87 3.65 -7.17
CA ASN A 99 7.25 2.77 -8.16
C ASN A 99 8.06 1.47 -8.30
N HIS A 100 7.48 0.47 -8.95
CA HIS A 100 8.10 -0.84 -9.19
C HIS A 100 8.25 -1.16 -10.69
N LYS A 101 8.42 -0.14 -11.56
CA LYS A 101 8.42 -0.37 -13.03
C LYS A 101 9.76 -0.87 -13.56
N LYS A 102 10.89 -0.42 -12.99
CA LYS A 102 12.25 -0.82 -13.42
C LYS A 102 13.00 -1.56 -12.31
N SER A 103 13.94 -2.42 -12.69
CA SER A 103 14.74 -3.23 -11.74
C SER A 103 15.44 -2.43 -10.64
N LYS A 104 15.96 -1.23 -10.97
CA LYS A 104 16.56 -0.31 -9.98
C LYS A 104 15.52 0.27 -9.01
N GLU A 105 14.31 0.54 -9.48
CA GLU A 105 13.21 1.09 -8.67
C GLU A 105 12.63 0.04 -7.73
N ILE A 106 12.52 -1.21 -8.19
CA ILE A 106 12.13 -2.37 -7.36
C ILE A 106 13.07 -2.51 -6.15
N LYS A 107 14.38 -2.57 -6.38
CA LYS A 107 15.37 -2.69 -5.29
C LYS A 107 15.30 -1.52 -4.30
N LYS A 108 15.05 -0.30 -4.79
CA LYS A 108 14.89 0.89 -3.95
C LYS A 108 13.64 0.78 -3.08
N MET A 109 12.53 0.32 -3.66
CA MET A 109 11.26 0.12 -2.96
C MET A 109 11.39 -0.96 -1.89
N GLU A 110 11.94 -2.13 -2.23
CA GLU A 110 12.18 -3.23 -1.28
C GLU A 110 13.06 -2.81 -0.11
N LYS A 111 14.13 -2.04 -0.38
CA LYS A 111 14.99 -1.51 0.70
C LYS A 111 14.23 -0.59 1.64
N LYS A 112 13.32 0.24 1.10
CA LYS A 112 12.48 1.15 1.89
C LYS A 112 11.42 0.40 2.68
N GLU A 113 10.76 -0.59 2.08
CA GLU A 113 9.81 -1.47 2.78
C GLU A 113 10.46 -2.14 3.99
N ASN A 114 11.62 -2.77 3.80
CA ASN A 114 12.36 -3.44 4.87
C ASN A 114 12.83 -2.46 5.94
N PHE A 115 13.32 -1.28 5.53
CA PHE A 115 13.71 -0.22 6.47
C PHE A 115 12.55 0.22 7.35
N TYR A 116 11.37 0.47 6.78
CA TYR A 116 10.20 0.89 7.55
C TYR A 116 9.65 -0.23 8.43
N LEU A 117 9.61 -1.45 7.91
CA LEU A 117 9.18 -2.62 8.68
C LEU A 117 10.06 -2.83 9.92
N GLY A 118 11.38 -2.67 9.81
CA GLY A 118 12.31 -2.81 10.94
C GLY A 118 12.21 -1.71 12.00
N LEU A 119 11.55 -0.59 11.70
CA LEU A 119 11.33 0.51 12.65
C LEU A 119 10.04 0.34 13.45
N ILE A 120 9.17 -0.55 13.02
CA ILE A 120 7.87 -0.83 13.64
C ILE A 120 8.10 -2.07 14.50
N LYS A 121 8.40 -1.83 15.78
CA LYS A 121 8.41 -2.84 16.83
C LYS A 121 7.07 -2.80 17.56
#